data_AF-A0AAU3KU43-F1
#
_entry.id   AF-A0AAU3KU43-F1
#
_cell.length_a   1.000
_cell.length_b   1.000
_cell.length_c   1.000
_cell.angle_alpha   90.00
_cell.angle_beta   90.00
_cell.angle_gamma   90.00
#
_symmetry.space_group_name_H-M   'P 1'
#
loop_
_entity.id
_entity.type
_entity.pdbx_description
1 polymer ?
#
loop_
_entity_poly.entity_id
_entity_poly.type
_entity_poly.pdbx_seq_one_letter_code
_entity_poly.pdbx_strand_id
1 'polypeptide(L)'
;MQNRPSAAELLESLAELLEGTLLPALPPALHHRARVGANLARVLSREVTLGPEAHRREIELLAAVPDGDEQALWQALTEVVRADLAIAKPGYDSWEGE
;
A
#
# COMPACT_ATOMS: atom_id res chain seq x y z
N MET A 1 -5.31 3.20 28.64
CA MET A 1 -4.97 2.82 27.25
C MET A 1 -4.99 1.30 27.18
N GLN A 2 -5.88 0.73 26.38
CA GLN A 2 -5.87 -0.71 26.16
C GLN A 2 -4.62 -1.05 25.33
N ASN A 3 -3.69 -1.85 25.87
CA ASN A 3 -2.48 -2.34 25.18
C ASN A 3 -2.85 -3.35 24.08
N ARG A 4 -3.70 -2.97 23.13
CA ARG A 4 -4.08 -3.83 22.02
C ARG A 4 -3.30 -3.39 20.78
N PRO A 5 -2.57 -4.30 20.11
CA PRO A 5 -1.92 -3.97 18.86
C PRO A 5 -2.96 -3.57 17.81
N SER A 6 -2.58 -2.59 16.99
CA SER A 6 -3.31 -2.15 15.80
C SER A 6 -3.31 -3.25 14.73
N ALA A 7 -4.22 -3.13 13.76
CA ALA A 7 -4.23 -4.04 12.62
C ALA A 7 -2.93 -3.96 11.79
N ALA A 8 -2.34 -2.77 11.65
CA ALA A 8 -1.07 -2.58 10.96
C ALA A 8 0.08 -3.32 11.68
N GLU A 9 0.20 -3.18 13.01
CA GLU A 9 1.21 -3.91 13.80
C GLU A 9 1.03 -5.43 13.71
N LEU A 10 -0.21 -5.91 13.70
CA LEU A 10 -0.51 -7.34 13.53
C LEU A 10 -0.14 -7.85 12.14
N LEU A 11 -0.34 -7.05 11.10
CA LEU A 11 -0.02 -7.39 9.72
C LEU A 11 1.50 -7.40 9.48
N GLU A 12 2.24 -6.45 10.04
CA GLU A 12 3.71 -6.50 10.01
C GLU A 12 4.25 -7.72 10.76
N SER A 13 3.71 -8.00 11.95
CA SER A 13 4.08 -9.21 12.72
C SER A 13 3.82 -10.49 11.93
N LEU A 14 2.72 -10.55 11.17
CA LEU A 14 2.42 -11.69 10.28
C LEU A 14 3.42 -11.80 9.14
N ALA A 15 3.84 -10.68 8.54
CA ALA A 15 4.85 -10.68 7.50
C ALA A 15 6.20 -11.21 8.01
N GLU A 16 6.62 -10.75 9.19
CA GLU A 16 7.84 -11.22 9.87
C GLU A 16 7.78 -12.71 10.23
N LEU A 17 6.62 -13.19 10.71
CA LEU A 17 6.42 -14.61 10.97
C LEU A 17 6.59 -15.44 9.68
N LEU A 18 5.95 -15.02 8.59
CA LEU A 18 5.98 -15.73 7.32
C LEU A 18 7.39 -15.76 6.70
N GLU A 19 8.12 -14.65 6.74
CA GLU A 19 9.43 -14.52 6.09
C GLU A 19 10.61 -14.89 6.99
N GLY A 20 10.63 -14.43 8.24
CA GLY A 20 11.74 -14.64 9.16
C GLY A 20 11.73 -16.02 9.82
N THR A 21 10.54 -16.56 10.09
CA THR A 21 10.39 -17.83 10.84
C THR A 21 9.95 -18.98 9.95
N LEU A 22 8.86 -18.82 9.21
CA LEU A 22 8.25 -19.93 8.47
C LEU A 22 8.98 -20.25 7.17
N LEU A 23 9.37 -19.24 6.38
CA LEU A 23 10.10 -19.43 5.12
C LEU A 23 11.31 -20.38 5.24
N PRO A 24 12.25 -20.22 6.20
CA PRO A 24 13.39 -21.12 6.34
C PRO A 24 13.01 -22.53 6.84
N ALA A 25 11.88 -22.68 7.54
CA ALA A 25 11.41 -23.96 8.07
C ALA A 25 10.53 -24.76 7.07
N LEU A 26 10.01 -24.10 6.04
CA LEU A 26 9.14 -24.71 5.04
C LEU A 26 9.92 -25.49 3.97
N PRO A 27 9.32 -26.54 3.38
CA PRO A 27 9.85 -27.17 2.17
C PRO A 27 10.03 -26.16 1.02
N PRO A 28 11.04 -26.32 0.15
CA PRO A 28 11.32 -25.37 -0.94
C PRO A 28 10.11 -25.07 -1.84
N ALA A 29 9.25 -26.05 -2.09
CA ALA A 29 8.03 -25.90 -2.90
C ALA A 29 7.00 -24.90 -2.31
N LEU A 30 7.12 -24.53 -1.04
CA LEU A 30 6.24 -23.56 -0.37
C LEU A 30 6.87 -22.18 -0.17
N HIS A 31 8.16 -22.01 -0.49
CA HIS A 31 8.87 -20.75 -0.26
C HIS A 31 8.24 -19.56 -0.97
N HIS A 32 7.85 -19.74 -2.24
CA HIS A 32 7.18 -18.68 -2.99
C HIS A 32 5.87 -18.24 -2.33
N ARG A 33 5.06 -19.20 -1.82
CA ARG A 33 3.79 -18.91 -1.16
C ARG A 33 4.00 -18.13 0.14
N ALA A 34 5.02 -18.47 0.94
CA ALA A 34 5.36 -17.74 2.15
C ALA A 34 5.78 -16.29 1.84
N ARG A 35 6.62 -16.09 0.82
CA ARG A 35 7.01 -14.74 0.36
C ARG A 35 5.83 -13.92 -0.13
N VAL A 36 4.91 -14.54 -0.89
CA VAL A 36 3.67 -13.87 -1.34
C VAL A 36 2.80 -13.49 -0.14
N GLY A 37 2.61 -14.39 0.83
CA GLY A 37 1.86 -14.09 2.05
C GLY A 37 2.46 -12.93 2.85
N ALA A 38 3.78 -12.91 3.03
CA ALA A 38 4.47 -11.82 3.71
C ALA A 38 4.30 -10.48 2.96
N ASN A 39 4.42 -10.50 1.63
CA ASN A 39 4.19 -9.32 0.81
C ASN A 39 2.76 -8.79 0.93
N LEU A 40 1.74 -9.67 0.86
CA LEU A 40 0.34 -9.29 1.02
C LEU A 40 0.08 -8.66 2.40
N ALA A 41 0.64 -9.24 3.45
CA ALA A 41 0.51 -8.68 4.80
C ALA A 41 1.08 -7.25 4.88
N ARG A 42 2.24 -7.00 4.25
CA ARG A 42 2.82 -5.64 4.17
C ARG A 42 1.99 -4.67 3.33
N VAL A 43 1.41 -5.12 2.22
CA VAL A 43 0.49 -4.30 1.41
C VAL A 43 -0.71 -3.88 2.25
N LEU A 44 -1.35 -4.83 2.94
CA LEU A 44 -2.51 -4.57 3.81
C LEU A 44 -2.15 -3.65 4.99
N SER A 45 -0.95 -3.81 5.56
CA SER A 45 -0.44 -2.93 6.62
C SER A 45 -0.36 -1.47 6.15
N ARG A 46 0.19 -1.24 4.94
CA ARG A 46 0.21 0.08 4.31
C ARG A 46 -1.18 0.58 3.97
N GLU A 47 -2.07 -0.27 3.47
CA GLU A 47 -3.44 0.10 3.16
C GLU A 47 -4.19 0.60 4.40
N VAL A 48 -4.05 -0.10 5.53
CA VAL A 48 -4.65 0.32 6.81
C VAL A 48 -4.06 1.65 7.30
N THR A 49 -2.76 1.89 7.07
CA THR A 49 -2.06 3.07 7.58
C THR A 49 -2.24 4.30 6.70
N LEU A 50 -2.21 4.13 5.37
CA LEU A 50 -2.14 5.20 4.37
C LEU A 50 -3.47 5.36 3.61
N GLY A 51 -4.24 4.29 3.45
CA GLY A 51 -5.46 4.26 2.63
C GLY A 51 -6.51 5.29 3.04
N PRO A 52 -6.82 5.48 4.34
CA PRO A 52 -7.78 6.51 4.75
C PRO A 52 -7.37 7.92 4.33
N GLU A 53 -6.08 8.24 4.40
CA GLU A 53 -5.56 9.54 4.00
C GLU A 53 -5.52 9.69 2.48
N ALA A 54 -5.06 8.66 1.78
CA ALA A 54 -5.05 8.64 0.32
C ALA A 54 -6.45 8.86 -0.26
N HIS A 55 -7.46 8.18 0.29
CA HIS A 55 -8.85 8.33 -0.14
C HIS A 55 -9.42 9.73 0.17
N ARG A 56 -9.11 10.27 1.35
CA ARG A 56 -9.50 11.66 1.67
C ARG A 56 -8.89 12.64 0.69
N ARG A 57 -7.61 12.46 0.36
CA ARG A 57 -6.87 13.31 -0.56
C ARG A 57 -7.36 13.20 -2.00
N GLU A 58 -7.72 11.99 -2.45
CA GLU A 58 -8.37 11.74 -3.74
C GLU A 58 -9.63 12.60 -3.90
N ILE A 59 -10.53 12.55 -2.92
CA ILE A 59 -11.77 13.34 -2.95
C ILE A 59 -11.46 14.84 -3.03
N GLU A 60 -10.52 15.33 -2.21
CA GLU A 60 -10.10 16.73 -2.22
C GLU A 60 -9.50 17.17 -3.57
N LEU A 61 -8.63 16.34 -4.15
CA LEU A 61 -7.97 16.62 -5.44
C LEU A 61 -8.97 16.67 -6.58
N LEU A 62 -9.84 15.66 -6.68
CA LEU A 62 -10.82 15.57 -7.76
C LEU A 62 -11.90 16.65 -7.66
N ALA A 63 -12.33 17.01 -6.44
CA ALA A 63 -13.28 18.10 -6.24
C ALA A 63 -12.72 19.48 -6.57
N ALA A 64 -11.39 19.65 -6.57
CA ALA A 64 -10.72 20.91 -6.91
C ALA A 64 -10.50 21.09 -8.42
N VAL A 65 -10.77 20.08 -9.25
CA VAL A 65 -10.60 20.15 -10.71
C VAL A 65 -11.67 21.04 -11.34
N PRO A 66 -11.30 22.12 -12.07
CA PRO A 66 -12.27 22.92 -12.81
C PRO A 66 -12.94 22.14 -13.94
N ASP A 67 -14.24 22.40 -14.18
CA ASP A 67 -14.99 21.77 -15.26
C ASP A 67 -14.31 22.01 -16.62
N GLY A 68 -14.01 20.92 -17.33
CA GLY A 68 -13.38 20.95 -18.65
C GLY A 68 -11.87 21.17 -18.65
N ASP A 69 -11.22 21.24 -17.49
CA ASP A 69 -9.76 21.34 -17.40
C ASP A 69 -9.11 19.95 -17.39
N GLU A 70 -8.84 19.42 -18.59
CA GLU A 70 -8.20 18.11 -18.78
C GLU A 70 -6.79 18.04 -18.17
N GLN A 71 -6.06 19.16 -18.16
CA GLN A 71 -4.70 19.20 -17.62
C GLN A 71 -4.71 19.12 -16.08
N ALA A 72 -5.62 19.85 -15.44
CA ALA A 72 -5.83 19.75 -13.99
C ALA A 72 -6.33 18.36 -13.59
N LEU A 73 -7.23 17.76 -14.38
CA LEU A 73 -7.70 16.40 -14.16
C LEU A 73 -6.56 15.37 -14.24
N TRP A 74 -5.72 15.47 -15.26
CA TRP A 74 -4.55 14.59 -15.43
C TRP A 74 -3.59 14.67 -14.24
N GLN A 75 -3.31 15.89 -13.76
CA GLN A 75 -2.47 16.10 -12.59
C GLN A 75 -3.09 15.48 -11.32
N ALA A 76 -4.39 15.70 -11.09
CA ALA A 76 -5.09 15.12 -9.96
C ALA A 76 -5.06 13.57 -9.98
N LEU A 77 -5.37 12.96 -11.13
CA LEU A 77 -5.33 11.51 -11.28
C LEU A 77 -3.92 10.94 -11.11
N THR A 78 -2.90 11.66 -11.58
CA THR A 78 -1.51 11.25 -11.38
C THR A 78 -1.15 11.20 -9.90
N GLU A 79 -1.54 12.20 -9.12
CA GLU A 79 -1.33 12.22 -7.67
C GLU A 79 -2.09 11.10 -6.95
N VAL A 80 -3.33 10.81 -7.36
CA VAL A 80 -4.11 9.68 -6.84
C VAL A 80 -3.40 8.35 -7.10
N VAL A 81 -2.97 8.12 -8.34
CA VAL A 81 -2.26 6.89 -8.71
C VAL A 81 -0.93 6.76 -7.97
N ARG A 82 -0.20 7.86 -7.74
CA ARG A 82 1.02 7.84 -6.92
C ARG A 82 0.72 7.40 -5.48
N ALA A 83 -0.35 7.91 -4.87
CA ALA A 83 -0.77 7.48 -3.54
C ALA A 83 -1.14 5.99 -3.50
N ASP A 84 -1.86 5.49 -4.50
CA ASP A 84 -2.20 4.06 -4.63
C ASP A 84 -0.94 3.19 -4.79
N LEU A 85 0.02 3.66 -5.60
CA LEU A 85 1.29 2.95 -5.82
C LEU A 85 2.15 2.93 -4.55
N ALA A 86 2.14 3.98 -3.73
CA ALA A 86 2.83 3.98 -2.44
C ALA A 86 2.30 2.88 -1.50
N ILE A 87 1.05 2.44 -1.66
CA ILE A 87 0.47 1.31 -0.93
C ILE A 87 0.80 -0.02 -1.63
N ALA A 88 0.38 -0.17 -2.88
CA ALA A 88 0.40 -1.45 -3.58
C ALA A 88 1.80 -1.86 -4.04
N LYS A 89 2.62 -0.89 -4.44
CA LYS A 89 3.91 -1.12 -5.08
C LYS A 89 4.93 0.01 -4.78
N PRO A 90 5.39 0.14 -3.53
CA PRO A 90 6.34 1.18 -3.14
C PRO A 90 7.57 1.23 -4.05
N GLY A 91 8.01 2.44 -4.41
CA GLY A 91 9.12 2.70 -5.33
C GLY A 91 8.70 2.87 -6.79
N TYR A 92 7.42 2.70 -7.12
CA TYR A 92 6.83 3.02 -8.43
C TYR A 92 6.01 4.32 -8.39
N ASP A 93 5.80 4.87 -7.20
CA ASP A 93 5.09 6.12 -6.91
C ASP A 93 5.90 7.39 -7.26
N SER A 94 7.18 7.25 -7.62
CA SER A 94 8.05 8.36 -8.03
C SER A 94 8.21 8.52 -9.55
N TRP A 95 7.32 7.92 -10.35
CA TRP A 95 7.40 8.04 -11.82
C TRP A 95 7.04 9.47 -12.28
N GLU A 96 7.90 10.08 -13.10
CA GLU A 96 7.78 11.48 -13.55
C GLU A 96 7.29 11.64 -15.00
N GLY A 97 7.11 10.55 -15.76
CA GLY A 97 6.62 10.61 -17.13
C GLY A 97 7.68 10.97 -18.16
N GLU A 98 8.40 9.96 -18.64
CA GLU A 98 9.10 10.02 -19.94
C GLU A 98 8.18 9.55 -21.07
#